data_AF-A0A7V5UDM4-F1
#
_entry.id   AF-A0A7V5UDM4-F1
#
_cell.length_a   1.000
_cell.length_b   1.000
_cell.length_c   1.000
_cell.angle_alpha   90.00
_cell.angle_beta   90.00
_cell.angle_gamma   90.00
#
_symmetry.space_group_name_H-M   'P 1'
#
loop_
_entity.id
_entity.type
_entity.pdbx_description
1 polymer ?
#
loop_
_entity_poly.entity_id
_entity_poly.type
_entity_poly.pdbx_seq_one_letter_code
_entity_poly.pdbx_strand_id
1 'polypeptide(L)' 'MGGTLMVHSNLRPINEVAANLGVSVALVEKFIKKGLVVPILDDKAPKLTPYGMRRLRQVMELYEQSYPLEKIETLLNN' A
#
# COMPACT_ATOMS: atom_id res chain seq x y z
N MET A 1 0.10 -35.39 -10.00
CA MET A 1 -1.01 -34.78 -9.23
C MET A 1 -0.52 -33.41 -8.77
N GLY A 2 -1.22 -32.36 -9.18
CA GLY A 2 -0.73 -30.99 -9.21
C GLY A 2 -0.43 -30.42 -7.83
N GLY A 3 0.77 -29.85 -7.69
CA GLY A 3 1.18 -29.12 -6.50
C GLY A 3 0.22 -27.95 -6.24
N THR A 4 -0.32 -27.91 -5.04
CA THR A 4 -1.11 -26.83 -4.49
C THR A 4 -0.34 -25.51 -4.62
N LEU A 5 -0.74 -24.64 -5.56
CA LEU A 5 -0.39 -23.23 -5.48
C LEU A 5 -1.20 -22.62 -4.34
N MET A 6 -0.71 -22.75 -3.11
CA MET A 6 -1.11 -21.85 -2.03
C MET A 6 -0.53 -20.47 -2.38
N VAL A 7 -1.22 -19.74 -3.25
CA VAL A 7 -1.05 -18.29 -3.32
C VAL A 7 -1.60 -17.81 -1.99
N HIS A 8 -0.74 -17.66 -0.99
CA HIS A 8 -1.08 -16.90 0.21
C HIS A 8 -1.47 -15.51 -0.28
N SER A 9 -2.76 -15.28 -0.45
CA SER A 9 -3.35 -13.95 -0.55
C SER A 9 -3.13 -13.29 0.82
N ASN A 10 -1.88 -12.89 1.09
CA ASN A 10 -1.46 -12.12 2.26
C ASN A 10 -1.99 -10.69 2.09
N LEU A 11 -3.31 -10.59 2.03
CA LEU A 11 -4.06 -9.35 2.00
C LEU A 11 -4.07 -8.84 3.43
N ARG A 12 -3.50 -7.66 3.64
CA ARG A 12 -3.51 -7.02 4.95
C ARG A 12 -4.49 -5.85 4.96
N PRO A 13 -5.43 -5.82 5.91
CA PRO A 13 -6.28 -4.65 6.13
C PRO A 13 -5.46 -3.37 6.30
N ILE A 14 -5.94 -2.24 5.77
CA ILE A 14 -5.23 -0.96 5.83
C ILE A 14 -4.92 -0.54 7.27
N ASN A 15 -5.84 -0.77 8.21
CA ASN A 15 -5.64 -0.44 9.63
C ASN A 15 -4.45 -1.19 10.23
N GLU A 16 -4.29 -2.48 9.91
CA GLU A 16 -3.13 -3.27 10.34
C GLU A 16 -1.84 -2.75 9.71
N VAL A 17 -1.87 -2.41 8.42
CA VAL A 17 -0.69 -1.88 7.72
C VAL A 17 -0.29 -0.51 8.28
N ALA A 18 -1.26 0.36 8.56
CA ALA A 18 -1.02 1.67 9.15
C ALA A 18 -0.38 1.54 10.55
N ALA A 19 -0.92 0.65 11.39
CA ALA A 19 -0.36 0.35 12.71
C ALA A 19 1.08 -0.19 12.61
N ASN A 20 1.34 -1.12 11.69
CA ASN A 20 2.66 -1.70 11.46
C ASN A 20 3.70 -0.67 10.97
N LEU A 21 3.26 0.36 10.25
CA LEU A 21 4.10 1.44 9.75
C LEU A 21 4.17 2.64 10.70
N GLY A 22 3.44 2.62 11.82
CA GLY A 22 3.40 3.74 12.76
C GLY A 22 2.76 5.01 12.20
N VAL A 23 1.87 4.88 11.21
CA VAL A 23 1.21 6.01 10.53
C VAL A 23 -0.30 6.00 10.75
N SER A 24 -0.93 7.14 10.52
CA SER A 24 -2.39 7.22 10.60
C SER A 24 -3.05 6.53 9.40
N VAL A 25 -4.18 5.87 9.65
CA VAL A 25 -5.02 5.26 8.59
C VAL A 25 -5.39 6.30 7.53
N ALA A 26 -5.70 7.53 7.95
CA ALA A 26 -6.03 8.63 7.05
C ALA A 26 -4.90 8.98 6.07
N LEU A 27 -3.64 8.85 6.48
CA LEU A 27 -2.50 9.09 5.59
C LEU A 27 -2.40 7.99 4.52
N VAL A 28 -2.59 6.73 4.90
CA VAL A 28 -2.63 5.61 3.94
C VAL A 28 -3.78 5.77 2.96
N GLU A 29 -4.97 6.14 3.43
CA GLU A 29 -6.12 6.44 2.58
C GLU A 29 -5.85 7.61 1.63
N LYS A 30 -5.10 8.63 2.07
CA LYS A 30 -4.70 9.76 1.21
C LYS A 30 -3.83 9.30 0.06
N PHE A 31 -2.86 8.41 0.29
CA PHE A 31 -2.02 7.85 -0.77
C PHE A 31 -2.84 7.01 -1.75
N ILE A 32 -3.81 6.25 -1.25
CA ILE A 32 -4.73 5.47 -2.08
C ILE A 32 -5.60 6.37 -2.95
N LYS A 33 -6.21 7.42 -2.38
CA LYS A 33 -7.01 8.40 -3.12
C LYS A 33 -6.20 9.14 -4.20
N LYS A 34 -4.89 9.28 -3.98
CA LYS A 34 -3.95 9.86 -4.95
C LYS A 34 -3.43 8.86 -5.99
N GLY A 35 -3.86 7.60 -5.96
CA GLY A 35 -3.42 6.57 -6.90
C GLY A 35 -2.01 6.03 -6.65
N LEU A 36 -1.33 6.46 -5.59
CA LEU A 36 0.04 6.04 -5.28
C LEU A 36 0.12 4.57 -4.83
N VAL A 37 -0.96 4.08 -4.21
CA VAL A 37 -1.10 2.71 -3.72
C VAL A 37 -2.48 2.19 -4.16
N VAL A 38 -2.51 1.00 -4.76
CA VAL A 38 -3.74 0.38 -5.23
C VAL A 38 -4.18 -0.70 -4.24
N PRO A 39 -5.30 -0.52 -3.52
CA PRO A 39 -5.86 -1.56 -2.67
C PRO A 39 -6.68 -2.57 -3.48
N ILE A 40 -6.89 -3.73 -2.90
CA ILE A 40 -7.92 -4.69 -3.32
C ILE A 40 -9.12 -4.52 -2.39
N LEU A 41 -10.32 -4.46 -2.97
CA LEU A 41 -11.56 -4.49 -2.20
C LEU A 41 -11.89 -5.94 -1.89
N ASP A 42 -11.88 -6.30 -0.62
CA ASP A 42 -12.21 -7.65 -0.14
C ASP A 42 -13.21 -7.54 1.01
N ASP A 43 -14.38 -8.14 0.86
CA ASP A 43 -15.49 -8.06 1.81
C ASP A 43 -15.79 -6.63 2.30
N LYS A 44 -15.83 -5.67 1.37
CA LYS A 44 -16.14 -4.24 1.61
C LYS A 44 -15.06 -3.46 2.37
N ALA A 45 -13.95 -4.09 2.75
CA ALA A 45 -12.81 -3.42 3.36
C ALA A 45 -11.64 -3.36 2.36
N PRO A 46 -10.99 -2.21 2.20
CA PRO A 46 -9.76 -2.13 1.41
C PRO A 46 -8.63 -2.88 2.12
N LYS A 47 -7.98 -3.78 1.39
CA LYS A 47 -6.80 -4.56 1.83
C LYS A 47 -5.64 -4.32 0.88
N LEU A 48 -4.42 -4.46 1.38
CA LEU A 48 -3.20 -4.31 0.59
C LEU A 48 -2.57 -5.68 0.33
N THR A 49 -2.19 -5.90 -0.92
CA THR A 49 -1.36 -7.03 -1.31
C THR A 49 0.08 -6.84 -0.81
N PRO A 50 0.92 -7.90 -0.86
CA PRO A 50 2.36 -7.75 -0.64
C PRO A 50 3.00 -6.68 -1.54
N TYR A 51 2.55 -6.57 -2.79
CA TYR A 51 2.99 -5.52 -3.71
C TYR A 51 2.55 -4.13 -3.23
N GLY A 52 1.26 -3.97 -2.88
CA GLY A 52 0.73 -2.70 -2.34
C GLY A 52 1.45 -2.25 -1.06
N MET A 53 1.82 -3.18 -0.18
CA MET A 53 2.62 -2.88 1.01
C MET A 53 4.05 -2.44 0.69
N ARG A 54 4.71 -3.05 -0.30
CA ARG A 54 6.04 -2.60 -0.76
C ARG A 54 5.95 -1.19 -1.34
N ARG A 55 4.95 -0.95 -2.18
CA ARG A 55 4.69 0.37 -2.77
C ARG A 55 4.44 1.44 -1.71
N LEU A 56 3.61 1.13 -0.71
CA LEU A 56 3.31 2.04 0.39
C LEU A 56 4.57 2.40 1.19
N ARG A 57 5.49 1.46 1.43
CA ARG A 57 6.77 1.76 2.09
C ARG A 57 7.62 2.74 1.29
N GLN A 58 7.74 2.54 -0.02
CA GLN A 58 8.48 3.48 -0.88
C GLN A 58 7.85 4.88 -0.91
N VAL A 59 6.52 4.94 -0.98
CA VAL A 59 5.78 6.23 -0.88
C VAL A 59 6.07 6.92 0.45
N MET A 60 6.09 6.16 1.55
CA MET A 60 6.39 6.69 2.88
C MET A 60 7.81 7.22 2.99
N GLU A 61 8.82 6.46 2.55
CA GLU A 61 10.22 6.89 2.58
C GLU A 61 10.42 8.21 1.81
N LEU A 62 9.79 8.35 0.64
CA LEU A 62 9.86 9.59 -0.13
C LEU A 62 9.07 10.73 0.53
N TYR A 63 7.94 10.42 1.18
CA TYR A 63 7.14 11.41 1.89
C TYR A 63 7.90 11.98 3.12
N GLU A 64 8.61 11.13 3.85
CA GLU A 64 9.46 11.53 4.99
C GLU A 64 10.64 12.42 4.56
N GLN A 65 11.16 12.20 3.35
CA GLN A 65 12.16 13.08 2.73
C GLN A 65 11.57 14.40 2.20
N SER A 66 10.32 14.73 2.55
CA SER A 66 9.62 15.95 2.16
C SER A 66 9.41 16.11 0.65
N TYR A 67 9.36 15.01 -0.10
CA TYR A 67 8.99 15.08 -1.51
C TYR A 67 7.48 15.40 -1.64
N PRO A 68 7.10 16.32 -2.54
CA PRO A 68 5.69 16.55 -2.85
C PRO A 68 5.09 15.30 -3.50
N LEU A 69 3.84 14.99 -3.15
CA LEU A 69 3.14 13.76 -3.58
C LEU A 69 3.15 13.55 -5.11
N GLU A 70 3.06 14.64 -5.87
CA GLU A 70 3.12 14.64 -7.34
C GLU A 70 4.47 14.14 -7.88
N LYS A 71 5.57 14.48 -7.21
CA LYS A 71 6.90 13.98 -7.57
C LYS A 71 7.07 12.53 -7.16
N ILE A 72 6.50 12.11 -6.04
CA ILE A 72 6.53 10.72 -5.58
C ILE A 72 5.90 9.80 -6.63
N GLU A 73 4.76 10.17 -7.19
CA GLU A 73 4.11 9.42 -8.28
C GLU A 73 5.05 9.24 -9.49
N THR A 74 5.70 10.32 -9.91
CA THR A 74 6.61 10.33 -11.06
C THR A 74 7.85 9.48 -10.81
N LEU A 75 8.41 9.53 -9.61
CA LEU A 75 9.60 8.75 -9.22
C LEU A 75 9.30 7.25 -9.12
N LEU A 76 8.07 6.91 -8.78
CA LEU A 76 7.68 5.52 -8.59
C LEU A 76 7.17 4.84 -9.87
N ASN A 77 6.83 5.61 -10.91
CA ASN A 77 6.34 5.10 -12.20
C ASN A 77 7.41 5.03 -13.30
N ASN A 78 8.60 5.61 -13.06
CA ASN A 78 9.78 5.51 -13.93
C ASN A 78 10.76 4.46 -13.41
#